data_AF-A0A6P0MI20-F1
#
_entry.id   AF-A0A6P0MI20-F1
#
_cell.length_a   1.000
_cell.length_b   1.000
_cell.length_c   1.000
_cell.angle_alpha   90.00
_cell.angle_beta   90.00
_cell.angle_gamma   90.00
#
_symmetry.space_group_name_H-M   'P 1'
#
loop_
_entity.id
_entity.type
_entity.pdbx_description
1 polymer ?
#
loop_
_entity_poly.entity_id
_entity_poly.type
_entity_poly.pdbx_seq_one_letter_code
_entity_poly.pdbx_strand_id
1 'polypeptide(L)' 'MNPIELLIKYQWSYQKLAVFFGVSEQSARRWNFRDRASNYRKPSKTAQILAAVVDAHPEVWATIQSVSLELED' A
#
# COMPACT_ATOMS: atom_id res chain seq x y z
N MET A 1 -10.34 -5.33 1.77
CA MET A 1 -8.95 -5.40 1.30
C MET A 1 -8.01 -4.87 2.38
N ASN A 2 -6.96 -5.61 2.73
CA ASN A 2 -5.82 -5.16 3.51
C ASN A 2 -4.75 -4.60 2.56
N PRO A 3 -4.01 -3.52 2.91
CA PRO A 3 -2.92 -2.99 2.09
C PRO A 3 -1.95 -4.05 1.55
N ILE A 4 -1.64 -5.10 2.34
CA ILE A 4 -0.73 -6.16 1.90
C ILE A 4 -1.28 -6.99 0.73
N GLU A 5 -2.60 -7.08 0.58
CA GLU A 5 -3.25 -7.84 -0.49
C GLU A 5 -3.03 -7.16 -1.85
N LEU A 6 -2.73 -5.85 -1.87
CA LEU A 6 -2.35 -5.12 -3.08
C LEU A 6 -1.00 -5.58 -3.65
N LEU A 7 -0.05 -6.01 -2.80
CA LEU A 7 1.23 -6.58 -3.27
C LEU A 7 1.00 -7.79 -4.16
N ILE A 8 0.08 -8.66 -3.74
CA ILE A 8 -0.21 -9.90 -4.46
C ILE A 8 -1.03 -9.59 -5.71
N LYS A 9 -2.14 -8.85 -5.56
CA LYS A 9 -3.08 -8.57 -6.65
C LYS A 9 -2.45 -7.76 -7.79
N TYR A 10 -1.62 -6.78 -7.47
CA TYR A 10 -1.01 -5.87 -8.45
C TYR A 10 0.50 -6.10 -8.64
N GLN A 11 1.06 -7.17 -8.07
CA GLN A 11 2.49 -7.48 -8.10
C GLN A 11 3.38 -6.30 -7.66
N TRP A 12 2.93 -5.52 -6.68
CA TRP A 12 3.71 -4.39 -6.18
C TRP A 12 4.90 -4.84 -5.34
N SER A 13 5.93 -4.00 -5.29
CA SER A 13 7.00 -4.11 -4.31
C SER A 13 6.59 -3.44 -2.98
N TYR A 14 7.27 -3.80 -1.89
CA TYR A 14 7.09 -3.12 -0.60
C TYR A 14 7.41 -1.63 -0.68
N GLN A 15 8.40 -1.25 -1.49
CA GLN A 15 8.77 0.14 -1.73
C GLN A 15 7.60 0.92 -2.36
N LYS A 16 6.98 0.33 -3.39
CA LYS A 16 5.82 0.93 -4.07
C LYS A 16 4.63 1.08 -3.13
N LEU A 17 4.37 0.06 -2.32
CA LEU A 17 3.34 0.11 -1.27
C LEU A 17 3.64 1.23 -0.26
N ALA A 18 4.91 1.36 0.16
CA ALA A 18 5.33 2.34 1.14
C ALA A 18 5.13 3.78 0.64
N VAL A 19 5.54 4.06 -0.60
CA VAL A 19 5.31 5.36 -1.27
C VAL A 19 3.81 5.66 -1.34
N PHE A 20 3.02 4.70 -1.82
CA PHE A 20 1.58 4.89 -1.99
C PHE A 20 0.86 5.24 -0.68
N PHE A 21 1.23 4.59 0.42
CA PHE A 21 0.62 4.82 1.73
C PHE A 21 1.34 5.89 2.56
N GLY A 22 2.38 6.54 2.04
CA GLY A 22 3.16 7.56 2.74
C GLY A 22 3.84 7.03 4.02
N VAL A 23 4.32 5.79 3.99
CA VAL A 23 5.00 5.14 5.13
C VAL A 23 6.40 4.68 4.74
N SER A 24 7.23 4.32 5.72
CA SER A 24 8.51 3.68 5.42
C SER A 24 8.33 2.24 4.92
N GLU A 25 9.24 1.77 4.06
CA GLU A 25 9.22 0.38 3.56
C GLU A 25 9.28 -0.65 4.70
N GLN A 26 10.04 -0.36 5.75
CA GLN A 26 10.09 -1.21 6.94
C GLN A 26 8.71 -1.31 7.63
N SER A 27 7.94 -0.22 7.66
CA SER A 27 6.58 -0.21 8.20
C SER A 27 5.63 -1.02 7.34
N ALA A 28 5.71 -0.87 6.01
CA ALA A 28 4.93 -1.65 5.05
C ALA A 28 5.23 -3.17 5.17
N ARG A 29 6.50 -3.56 5.30
CA ARG A 29 6.90 -4.97 5.51
C ARG A 29 6.29 -5.55 6.78
N ARG A 30 6.21 -4.77 7.86
CA ARG A 30 5.60 -5.20 9.13
C ARG A 30 4.11 -5.52 9.01
N TRP A 31 3.42 -5.02 7.98
CA TRP A 31 1.99 -5.33 7.75
C TRP A 31 1.74 -6.75 7.22
N ASN A 32 2.76 -7.44 6.70
CA ASN A 32 2.62 -8.80 6.18
C ASN A 32 2.56 -9.86 7.29
N PHE A 33 3.04 -9.54 8.49
CA PHE A 33 3.22 -10.53 9.55
C PHE A 33 1.97 -10.65 10.43
N ARG A 34 0.80 -10.97 9.84
CA ARG A 34 -0.52 -10.94 10.51
C ARG A 34 -0.50 -11.40 11.97
N ASP A 35 0.19 -12.51 12.29
CA ASP A 35 0.21 -13.06 13.65
C ASP A 35 1.54 -13.71 14.09
N ARG A 36 2.65 -13.58 13.33
CA ARG A 36 3.88 -14.36 13.57
C ARG A 36 5.13 -13.57 13.95
N ALA A 37 5.11 -12.25 13.85
CA ALA A 37 6.24 -11.42 14.25
C ALA A 37 5.93 -10.65 15.53
N SER A 38 6.86 -10.65 16.49
CA SER A 38 6.80 -9.82 17.69
C SER A 38 6.67 -8.32 17.41
N ASN A 39 6.99 -7.88 16.18
CA ASN A 39 6.94 -6.50 15.72
C ASN A 39 5.84 -6.23 14.67
N TYR A 40 4.81 -7.09 14.59
CA TYR A 40 3.68 -6.87 13.70
C TYR A 40 3.00 -5.52 14.00
N ARG A 41 2.65 -4.78 12.95
CA ARG A 41 1.78 -3.60 13.07
C ARG A 41 0.59 -3.76 12.16
N LYS A 42 -0.60 -3.47 12.69
CA LYS A 42 -1.79 -3.35 11.85
C LYS A 42 -1.69 -2.07 11.01
N PRO A 43 -2.03 -2.13 9.71
CA PRO A 43 -2.18 -0.92 8.91
C PRO A 43 -3.22 0.01 9.54
N SER A 44 -3.06 1.32 9.39
CA SER A 44 -4.03 2.30 9.88
C SER A 44 -5.40 2.09 9.20
N LYS A 45 -6.48 2.57 9.83
CA LYS A 45 -7.83 2.49 9.25
C LYS A 45 -7.89 3.19 7.89
N THR A 46 -7.21 4.33 7.76
CA THR A 46 -7.08 5.07 6.49
C THR A 46 -6.40 4.22 5.42
N ALA A 47 -5.30 3.53 5.73
CA ALA A 47 -4.63 2.65 4.78
C ALA A 47 -5.54 1.49 4.34
N GLN A 48 -6.33 0.92 5.26
CA GLN A 48 -7.29 -0.13 4.92
C GLN A 48 -8.41 0.38 3.99
N ILE A 49 -8.94 1.58 4.25
CA ILE A 49 -9.96 2.22 3.39
C ILE A 49 -9.38 2.49 2.01
N LEU A 50 -8.21 3.10 1.93
CA LEU A 50 -7.57 3.44 0.66
C LEU A 50 -7.24 2.17 -0.14
N ALA A 51 -6.80 1.10 0.52
CA ALA A 51 -6.61 -0.20 -0.13
C ALA A 51 -7.91 -0.78 -0.70
N ALA A 52 -9.02 -0.63 0.02
CA ALA A 52 -10.34 -1.04 -0.48
C ALA A 52 -10.81 -0.18 -1.66
N VAL A 53 -10.51 1.11 -1.65
CA VAL A 53 -10.81 2.00 -2.79
C VAL A 53 -10.01 1.58 -4.03
N VAL A 54 -8.71 1.33 -3.92
CA VAL A 54 -7.88 0.85 -5.05
C VAL A 54 -8.35 -0.52 -5.56
N ASP A 55 -8.86 -1.37 -4.67
CA ASP A 55 -9.39 -2.68 -5.04
C ASP A 55 -10.70 -2.57 -5.84
N ALA A 56 -11.59 -1.66 -5.44
CA ALA A 56 -12.86 -1.39 -6.09
C ALA A 56 -12.71 -0.53 -7.36
N HIS A 57 -11.71 0.35 -7.39
CA HIS A 57 -11.45 1.34 -8.43
C HIS A 57 -9.98 1.30 -8.87
N PRO A 58 -9.56 0.29 -9.65
CA PRO A 58 -8.17 0.16 -10.12
C PRO A 58 -7.69 1.37 -10.93
N GLU A 59 -8.58 2.12 -11.57
CA GLU A 59 -8.30 3.35 -12.30
C GLU A 59 -7.71 4.45 -11.41
N VAL A 60 -8.06 4.49 -10.11
CA VAL A 60 -7.50 5.43 -9.14
C VAL A 60 -6.00 5.25 -9.01
N TRP A 61 -5.52 4.00 -9.11
CA TRP A 61 -4.09 3.74 -9.11
C TRP A 61 -3.40 4.32 -10.35
N ALA A 62 -4.01 4.19 -11.54
CA ALA A 62 -3.45 4.76 -12.77
C ALA A 62 -3.35 6.31 -12.70
N THR A 63 -4.36 6.97 -12.13
CA THR A 63 -4.33 8.42 -11.88
C THR A 63 -3.26 8.81 -10.87
N ILE A 64 -3.08 8.05 -9.80
CA ILE A 64 -2.04 8.35 -8.81
C ILE A 64 -0.64 8.18 -9.42
N GLN A 65 -0.45 7.21 -10.31
CA GLN A 65 0.81 7.09 -11.06
C GLN A 65 1.10 8.29 -11.95
N SER A 66 0.09 8.84 -12.64
CA SER A 66 0.31 10.01 -13.49
C SER A 66 0.66 11.25 -12.65
N VAL A 67 -0.03 11.46 -11.53
CA VAL A 67 0.25 12.59 -10.62
C VAL A 67 1.62 12.47 -9.95
N SER A 68 2.06 11.27 -9.55
CA SER A 68 3.40 11.09 -8.96
C SER A 68 4.52 11.38 -9.95
N LEU A 69 4.35 11.08 -11.24
CA LEU A 69 5.33 11.41 -12.27
C LEU A 69 5.41 12.92 -12.53
N GLU A 70 4.28 13.62 -12.48
CA GLU A 70 4.20 15.08 -12.65
C GLU A 70 4.82 15.88 -11.50
N LEU A 71 5.05 15.26 -10.33
CA LEU A 71 5.66 15.89 -9.16
C LEU A 71 7.18 15.65 -9.06
N GLU A 72 7.74 14.83 -9.94
CA GLU A 72 9.19 14.55 -10.03
C GLU A 72 9.91 15.42 -11.08
N ASP A 73 9.17 16.21 -11.88
CA ASP A 73 9.66 17.23 -12.83
C ASP A 73 9.59 18.66 -12.24
#